data_AF-A0AAW8NA61-F1
#
_entry.id   AF-A0AAW8NA61-F1
#
_cell.length_a   1.000
_cell.length_b   1.000
_cell.length_c   1.000
_cell.angle_alpha   90.00
_cell.angle_beta   90.00
_cell.angle_gamma   90.00
#
_symmetry.space_group_name_H-M   'P 1'
#
loop_
_entity.id
_entity.type
_entity.pdbx_description
1 polymer ?
#
loop_
_entity_poly.entity_id
_entity_poly.type
_entity_poly.pdbx_seq_one_letter_code
_entity_poly.pdbx_strand_id
1 'polypeptide(L)'
;MSFKLVAGPLRRLAEEAAKPGNENKPYFLIIDEMNRANLAKVFGELYFLLEYRDDRIYLQYSPNEPFTLPDNLYIIGTMNTADRSIAMMDAAIRRRFSFIELHPQTEPVKGSLWRFLQAQQLDTTPALLLDALNSAIDEWDRDLMIGPSYFMKPAAQNPAGLRRIWKYELMPLLEEHYHGQLTRAQLQERFGLDQLLERLARR
;
A
#
# COMPACT_ATOMS: atom_id res chain seq x y z
N MET A 1 -1.45 38.99 13.89
CA MET A 1 -1.26 37.56 14.22
C MET A 1 0.16 37.19 13.82
N SER A 2 1.00 36.75 14.75
CA SER A 2 2.32 36.21 14.41
C SER A 2 2.19 34.70 14.20
N PHE A 3 2.70 34.19 13.08
CA PHE A 3 2.85 32.77 12.89
C PHE A 3 4.12 32.30 13.61
N LYS A 4 4.04 31.19 14.34
CA LYS A 4 5.19 30.54 14.96
C LYS A 4 5.69 29.42 14.05
N LEU A 5 6.96 29.45 13.70
CA LEU A 5 7.59 28.36 12.97
C LEU A 5 7.65 27.11 13.86
N VAL A 6 7.18 25.97 13.35
CA VAL A 6 7.20 24.68 14.05
C VAL A 6 7.83 23.63 13.14
N ALA A 7 8.76 22.85 13.68
CA ALA A 7 9.41 21.78 12.95
C ALA A 7 8.40 20.66 12.58
N GLY A 8 8.39 20.30 11.30
CA GLY A 8 7.58 19.19 10.79
C GLY A 8 8.09 17.81 11.26
N PRO A 9 7.34 16.73 10.97
CA PRO A 9 7.69 15.37 11.39
C PRO A 9 9.10 14.94 10.96
N LEU A 10 9.46 15.18 9.69
CA LEU A 10 10.78 14.81 9.16
C LEU A 10 11.93 15.53 9.89
N ARG A 11 11.80 16.85 10.09
CA ARG A 11 12.82 17.64 10.79
C ARG A 11 12.99 17.18 12.24
N ARG A 12 11.89 16.99 12.98
CA ARG A 12 11.95 16.49 14.36
C ARG A 12 12.61 15.11 14.43
N LEU A 13 12.27 14.22 13.50
CA LEU A 13 12.83 12.87 13.47
C LEU A 13 14.33 12.87 13.13
N ALA A 14 14.76 13.73 12.19
CA ALA A 14 16.17 13.92 11.87
C ALA A 14 16.96 14.51 13.04
N GLU A 15 16.42 15.51 13.74
CA GLU A 15 17.02 16.10 14.94
C GLU A 15 17.20 15.04 16.06
N GLU A 16 16.19 14.19 16.28
CA GLU A 16 16.30 13.10 17.26
C GLU A 16 17.32 12.02 16.84
N ALA A 17 17.33 11.65 15.55
CA ALA A 17 18.22 10.64 15.01
C ALA A 17 19.70 11.08 15.03
N ALA A 18 19.96 12.39 14.94
CA ALA A 18 21.28 13.00 14.99
C ALA A 18 21.85 13.20 16.41
N LYS A 19 21.06 12.94 17.47
CA LYS A 19 21.54 13.14 18.85
C LYS A 19 22.67 12.16 19.21
N PRO A 20 23.66 12.60 20.00
CA PRO A 20 24.69 11.71 20.52
C PRO A 20 24.09 10.49 21.24
N GLY A 21 24.54 9.29 20.88
CA GLY A 21 24.03 8.01 21.41
C GLY A 21 22.84 7.41 20.66
N ASN A 22 22.40 8.03 19.57
CA ASN A 22 21.35 7.50 18.68
C ASN A 22 21.88 7.05 17.32
N GLU A 23 23.18 7.18 17.04
CA GLU A 23 23.80 6.96 15.73
C GLU A 23 23.55 5.54 15.19
N ASN A 24 23.50 4.55 16.08
CA ASN A 24 23.26 3.14 15.73
C ASN A 24 21.79 2.71 15.86
N LYS A 25 20.88 3.64 16.16
CA LYS A 25 19.44 3.34 16.29
C LYS A 25 18.74 3.71 14.98
N PRO A 26 18.03 2.78 14.33
CA PRO A 26 17.29 3.10 13.12
C PRO A 26 16.01 3.90 13.45
N TYR A 27 15.77 4.96 12.71
CA TYR A 27 14.56 5.78 12.76
C TYR A 27 13.76 5.61 11.48
N PHE A 28 12.45 5.44 11.59
CA PHE A 28 11.57 5.22 10.43
C PHE A 28 10.50 6.29 10.35
N LEU A 29 10.44 6.98 9.20
CA LEU A 29 9.32 7.81 8.81
C LEU A 29 8.43 7.01 7.85
N ILE A 30 7.26 6.60 8.34
CA ILE A 30 6.26 5.88 7.53
C ILE A 30 5.27 6.89 6.99
N ILE A 31 5.14 6.96 5.66
CA ILE A 31 4.21 7.84 4.96
C ILE A 31 3.18 6.95 4.26
N ASP A 32 1.99 6.88 4.85
CA ASP A 32 0.90 6.10 4.28
C ASP A 32 0.24 6.85 3.11
N GLU A 33 -0.15 6.13 2.05
CA GLU A 33 -0.84 6.69 0.88
C GLU A 33 -0.08 7.89 0.28
N MET A 34 1.24 7.71 0.12
CA MET A 34 2.18 8.77 -0.24
C MET A 34 1.86 9.42 -1.59
N ASN A 35 1.21 8.69 -2.50
CA ASN A 35 0.75 9.21 -3.78
C ASN A 35 -0.30 10.32 -3.63
N ARG A 36 -1.10 10.36 -2.55
CA ARG A 36 -2.20 11.35 -2.36
C ARG A 36 -1.75 12.79 -2.16
N ALA A 37 -0.45 13.04 -2.03
CA ALA A 37 0.11 14.37 -1.88
C ALA A 37 1.07 14.69 -3.03
N ASN A 38 1.21 15.97 -3.35
CA ASN A 38 2.31 16.42 -4.20
C ASN A 38 3.62 16.35 -3.39
N LEU A 39 4.32 15.22 -3.51
CA LEU A 39 5.51 14.93 -2.72
C LEU A 39 6.61 15.96 -2.90
N ALA A 40 6.83 16.45 -4.12
CA ALA A 40 7.82 17.49 -4.38
C ALA A 40 7.51 18.76 -3.57
N LYS A 41 6.23 19.14 -3.48
CA LYS A 41 5.78 20.29 -2.67
C LYS A 41 5.86 20.02 -1.16
N VAL A 42 5.58 18.78 -0.73
CA VAL A 42 5.62 18.39 0.69
C VAL A 42 7.06 18.35 1.20
N PHE A 43 7.98 17.75 0.45
CA PHE A 43 9.39 17.69 0.82
C PHE A 43 10.11 19.02 0.59
N GLY A 44 9.69 19.81 -0.40
CA GLY A 44 10.27 21.12 -0.69
C GLY A 44 11.78 21.02 -0.87
N GLU A 45 12.54 21.75 -0.05
CA GLU A 45 14.00 21.75 -0.08
C GLU A 45 14.62 20.43 0.41
N LEU A 46 13.93 19.71 1.30
CA LEU A 46 14.38 18.41 1.83
C LEU A 46 14.40 17.33 0.75
N TYR A 47 13.75 17.60 -0.38
CA TYR A 47 13.74 16.73 -1.53
C TYR A 47 15.13 16.47 -2.10
N PHE A 48 16.02 17.48 -2.04
CA PHE A 48 17.41 17.36 -2.47
C PHE A 48 18.17 16.33 -1.63
N LEU A 49 17.98 16.35 -0.31
CA LEU A 49 18.66 15.45 0.62
C LEU A 49 18.21 14.00 0.52
N LEU A 50 17.08 13.71 -0.14
CA LEU A 50 16.69 12.32 -0.42
C LEU A 50 17.60 11.67 -1.47
N GLU A 51 18.25 12.47 -2.32
CA GLU A 51 19.23 12.00 -3.31
C GLU A 51 20.66 12.14 -2.79
N TYR A 52 20.99 13.30 -2.22
CA TYR A 52 22.32 13.62 -1.73
C TYR A 52 22.32 13.61 -0.18
N ARG A 53 22.31 12.41 0.41
CA ARG A 53 22.14 12.26 1.88
C ARG A 53 23.32 12.81 2.68
N ASP A 54 24.53 12.75 2.11
CA ASP A 54 25.77 13.25 2.73
C ASP A 54 25.90 14.79 2.68
N ASP A 55 25.05 15.45 1.89
CA ASP A 55 25.09 16.90 1.72
C ASP A 55 24.36 17.64 2.85
N ARG A 56 24.68 18.93 2.98
CA ARG A 56 24.00 19.86 3.88
C ARG A 56 23.36 20.99 3.09
N ILE A 57 22.16 21.38 3.46
CA ILE A 57 21.44 22.51 2.85
C ILE A 57 21.04 23.53 3.91
N TYR A 58 20.88 24.78 3.50
CA TYR A 58 20.29 25.82 4.34
C TYR A 58 18.82 25.95 4.00
N LEU A 59 17.96 25.78 5.00
CA LEU A 59 16.52 25.88 4.80
C LEU A 59 16.07 27.33 4.73
N GLN A 60 15.06 27.66 3.91
CA GLN A 60 14.51 29.03 3.82
C GLN A 60 14.15 29.65 5.19
N TYR A 61 13.59 28.85 6.09
CA TYR A 61 13.20 29.30 7.43
C TYR A 61 14.30 29.10 8.49
N SER A 62 15.48 28.60 8.12
CA SER A 62 16.63 28.40 8.99
C SER A 62 17.96 28.65 8.22
N PRO A 63 18.19 29.86 7.68
CA PRO A 63 19.31 30.13 6.79
C PRO A 63 20.69 30.12 7.48
N ASN A 64 20.73 30.11 8.81
CA ASN A 64 21.97 30.11 9.60
C ASN A 64 22.30 28.74 10.19
N GLU A 65 21.41 27.75 10.03
CA GLU A 65 21.56 26.41 10.58
C GLU A 65 21.48 25.40 9.43
N PRO A 66 22.60 24.76 9.04
CA PRO A 66 22.57 23.76 7.99
C PRO A 66 21.79 22.53 8.47
N PHE A 67 20.99 21.97 7.59
CA PHE A 67 20.22 20.75 7.80
C PHE A 67 20.80 19.61 6.97
N THR A 68 20.84 18.41 7.56
CA THR A 68 21.29 17.15 6.94
C THR A 68 20.28 16.05 7.27
N LEU A 69 20.22 15.00 6.46
CA LEU A 69 19.44 13.80 6.79
C LEU A 69 20.38 12.75 7.39
N PRO A 70 20.15 12.29 8.63
CA PRO A 70 20.96 11.25 9.24
C PRO A 70 20.88 9.92 8.48
N ASP A 71 21.99 9.17 8.41
CA ASP A 71 22.06 7.89 7.70
C ASP A 71 21.17 6.81 8.33
N ASN A 72 20.95 6.89 9.64
CA ASN A 72 20.07 6.02 10.41
C ASN A 72 18.59 6.37 10.25
N LEU A 73 18.22 7.34 9.40
CA LEU A 73 16.83 7.69 9.10
C LEU A 73 16.37 7.05 7.78
N TYR A 74 15.31 6.25 7.85
CA TYR A 74 14.68 5.56 6.73
C TYR A 74 13.29 6.13 6.47
N ILE A 75 12.93 6.27 5.20
CA ILE A 75 11.59 6.71 4.78
C ILE A 75 10.93 5.56 4.05
N ILE A 76 9.77 5.13 4.53
CA ILE A 76 8.96 4.06 3.93
C ILE A 76 7.63 4.67 3.51
N GLY A 77 7.38 4.71 2.20
CA GLY A 77 6.09 5.13 1.65
C GLY A 77 5.25 3.92 1.28
N THR A 78 3.95 3.95 1.60
CA THR A 78 2.97 3.03 0.99
C THR A 78 2.27 3.78 -0.16
N MET A 79 1.81 3.02 -1.16
CA MET A 79 1.08 3.58 -2.28
C MET A 79 0.07 2.54 -2.77
N ASN A 80 -1.17 2.99 -2.99
CA ASN A 80 -2.16 2.21 -3.68
C ASN A 80 -2.02 2.40 -5.20
N THR A 81 -1.72 1.34 -5.94
CA THR A 81 -1.54 1.38 -7.40
C THR A 81 -2.86 1.38 -8.17
N ALA A 82 -3.97 0.96 -7.55
CA ALA A 82 -5.29 0.96 -8.18
C ALA A 82 -5.87 2.37 -8.38
N ASP A 83 -5.41 3.35 -7.60
CA ASP A 83 -5.87 4.74 -7.70
C ASP A 83 -5.22 5.46 -8.89
N ARG A 84 -5.76 5.20 -10.09
CA ARG A 84 -5.33 5.79 -11.36
C ARG A 84 -5.46 7.33 -11.37
N SER A 85 -6.30 7.91 -10.53
CA SER A 85 -6.55 9.37 -10.49
C SER A 85 -5.37 10.17 -9.93
N ILE A 86 -4.48 9.50 -9.21
CA ILE A 86 -3.31 10.07 -8.52
C ILE A 86 -1.99 9.51 -9.10
N ALA A 87 -2.07 8.59 -10.06
CA ALA A 87 -1.03 7.61 -10.41
C ALA A 87 0.13 8.10 -11.30
N MET A 88 0.55 9.36 -11.20
CA MET A 88 1.81 9.79 -11.84
C MET A 88 2.73 10.36 -10.80
N MET A 89 3.32 9.47 -9.99
CA MET A 89 4.47 9.85 -9.19
C MET A 89 5.59 10.27 -10.16
N ASP A 90 6.07 11.51 -10.01
CA ASP A 90 7.06 12.10 -10.90
C ASP A 90 8.30 11.19 -11.02
N ALA A 91 8.88 11.11 -12.21
CA ALA A 91 10.14 10.42 -12.48
C ALA A 91 11.26 10.87 -11.54
N ALA A 92 11.20 12.10 -11.02
CA ALA A 92 12.10 12.56 -9.96
C ALA A 92 11.97 11.73 -8.67
N ILE A 93 10.74 11.46 -8.18
CA ILE A 93 10.54 10.68 -6.95
C ILE A 93 10.97 9.24 -7.18
N ARG A 94 10.67 8.69 -8.37
CA ARG A 94 11.02 7.30 -8.69
C ARG A 94 12.53 7.03 -8.66
N ARG A 95 13.36 8.04 -8.91
CA ARG A 95 14.82 7.90 -8.83
C ARG A 95 15.37 7.88 -7.40
N ARG A 96 14.58 8.33 -6.41
CA ARG A 96 15.00 8.52 -5.02
C ARG A 96 14.42 7.48 -4.06
N PHE A 97 13.49 6.66 -4.53
CA PHE A 97 12.88 5.58 -3.77
C PHE A 97 13.15 4.23 -4.44
N SER A 98 13.39 3.21 -3.63
CA SER A 98 13.32 1.81 -4.08
C SER A 98 11.86 1.35 -4.05
N PHE A 99 11.40 0.71 -5.13
CA PHE A 99 10.04 0.22 -5.25
C PHE A 99 10.00 -1.27 -4.94
N ILE A 100 9.24 -1.62 -3.92
CA ILE A 100 8.94 -3.01 -3.58
C ILE A 100 7.45 -3.21 -3.85
N GLU A 101 7.16 -4.03 -4.84
CA GLU A 101 5.79 -4.35 -5.18
C GLU A 101 5.23 -5.43 -4.24
N LEU A 102 4.02 -5.20 -3.73
CA LEU A 102 3.29 -6.12 -2.87
C LEU A 102 2.04 -6.66 -3.58
N HIS A 103 2.24 -7.37 -4.69
CA HIS A 103 1.17 -7.85 -5.54
C HIS A 103 0.70 -9.28 -5.17
N PRO A 104 -0.62 -9.57 -5.13
CA PRO A 104 -1.16 -10.87 -4.68
C PRO A 104 -0.60 -12.12 -5.39
N GLN A 105 -0.15 -11.98 -6.64
CA GLN A 105 0.39 -13.09 -7.43
C GLN A 105 1.91 -13.24 -7.38
N THR A 106 2.65 -12.32 -6.75
CA THR A 106 4.12 -12.35 -6.67
C THR A 106 4.58 -12.42 -5.22
N GLU A 107 5.76 -13.01 -4.99
CA GLU A 107 6.38 -12.91 -3.67
C GLU A 107 6.66 -11.43 -3.33
N PRO A 108 6.53 -11.02 -2.05
CA PRO A 108 6.29 -11.87 -0.87
C PRO A 108 4.80 -12.14 -0.55
N VAL A 109 3.86 -11.57 -1.32
CA VAL A 109 2.43 -11.60 -0.98
C VAL A 109 1.73 -12.87 -1.46
N LYS A 110 2.25 -13.51 -2.52
CA LYS A 110 1.75 -14.79 -3.02
C LYS A 110 1.60 -15.82 -1.89
N GLY A 111 0.42 -16.43 -1.79
CA GLY A 111 0.12 -17.42 -0.75
C GLY A 111 0.19 -16.89 0.70
N SER A 112 0.28 -15.57 0.92
CA SER A 112 0.32 -14.99 2.27
C SER A 112 -0.95 -15.31 3.08
N LEU A 113 -2.13 -15.26 2.44
CA LEU A 113 -3.39 -15.64 3.09
C LEU A 113 -3.40 -17.11 3.51
N TRP A 114 -2.95 -18.01 2.63
CA TRP A 114 -2.85 -19.43 2.95
C TRP A 114 -1.94 -19.66 4.16
N ARG A 115 -0.73 -19.07 4.15
CA ARG A 115 0.23 -19.13 5.26
C ARG A 115 -0.35 -18.58 6.56
N PHE A 116 -1.04 -17.43 6.48
CA PHE A 116 -1.71 -16.81 7.63
C PHE A 116 -2.78 -17.75 8.23
N LEU A 117 -3.67 -18.28 7.40
CA LEU A 117 -4.75 -19.17 7.85
C LEU A 117 -4.20 -20.47 8.45
N GLN A 118 -3.19 -21.08 7.83
CA GLN A 118 -2.53 -22.27 8.38
C GLN A 118 -1.87 -22.00 9.73
N ALA A 119 -1.13 -20.90 9.87
CA ALA A 119 -0.49 -20.53 11.12
C ALA A 119 -1.50 -20.32 12.27
N GLN A 120 -2.72 -19.88 11.93
CA GLN A 120 -3.82 -19.69 12.87
C GLN A 120 -4.73 -20.93 13.02
N GLN A 121 -4.43 -22.04 12.33
CA GLN A 121 -5.24 -23.27 12.30
C GLN A 121 -6.71 -23.02 11.87
N LEU A 122 -6.88 -22.11 10.90
CA LEU A 122 -8.16 -21.71 10.36
C LEU A 122 -8.50 -22.43 9.04
N ASP A 123 -9.77 -22.41 8.65
CA ASP A 123 -10.19 -22.92 7.34
C ASP A 123 -9.49 -22.13 6.23
N THR A 124 -8.85 -22.86 5.32
CA THR A 124 -8.07 -22.33 4.21
C THR A 124 -8.90 -22.12 2.93
N THR A 125 -10.18 -22.49 2.94
CA THR A 125 -11.12 -22.24 1.83
C THR A 125 -11.11 -20.77 1.35
N PRO A 126 -11.04 -19.75 2.23
CA PRO A 126 -10.94 -18.36 1.78
C PRO A 126 -9.69 -18.05 0.94
N ALA A 127 -8.57 -18.74 1.17
CA ALA A 127 -7.38 -18.60 0.33
C ALA A 127 -7.60 -19.17 -1.07
N LEU A 128 -8.25 -20.34 -1.18
CA LEU A 128 -8.60 -20.93 -2.48
C LEU A 128 -9.57 -20.04 -3.26
N LEU A 129 -10.51 -19.41 -2.55
CA LEU A 129 -11.45 -18.45 -3.15
C LEU A 129 -10.76 -17.17 -3.63
N LEU A 130 -9.80 -16.65 -2.87
CA LEU A 130 -9.00 -15.50 -3.31
C LEU A 130 -8.23 -15.83 -4.59
N ASP A 131 -7.58 -17.00 -4.63
CA ASP A 131 -6.83 -17.43 -5.81
C ASP A 131 -7.76 -17.63 -7.02
N ALA A 132 -8.95 -18.21 -6.81
CA ALA A 132 -9.95 -18.38 -7.86
C ALA A 132 -10.50 -17.03 -8.36
N LEU A 133 -10.73 -16.07 -7.45
CA LEU A 133 -11.16 -14.72 -7.78
C LEU A 133 -10.10 -13.99 -8.60
N ASN A 134 -8.85 -13.99 -8.16
CA ASN A 134 -7.75 -13.33 -8.86
C ASN A 134 -7.41 -14.02 -10.19
N SER A 135 -7.61 -15.34 -10.31
CA SER A 135 -7.48 -16.05 -11.58
C SER A 135 -8.60 -15.73 -12.57
N ALA A 136 -9.74 -15.23 -12.07
CA ALA A 136 -10.84 -14.80 -12.91
C ALA A 136 -10.68 -13.36 -13.41
N ILE A 137 -9.74 -12.57 -12.87
CA ILE A 137 -9.42 -11.21 -13.33
C ILE A 137 -8.46 -11.31 -14.53
N ASP A 138 -8.69 -10.50 -15.56
CA ASP A 138 -7.87 -10.52 -16.78
C ASP A 138 -6.43 -10.09 -16.46
N GLU A 139 -5.44 -10.68 -17.15
CA GLU A 139 -4.02 -10.38 -16.91
C GLU A 139 -3.69 -8.89 -17.16
N TRP A 140 -4.40 -8.27 -18.11
CA TRP A 140 -4.30 -6.83 -18.39
C TRP A 140 -4.84 -5.93 -17.26
N ASP A 141 -5.62 -6.50 -16.33
CA ASP A 141 -6.21 -5.85 -15.16
C ASP A 141 -5.47 -6.23 -13.86
N ARG A 142 -4.17 -6.50 -13.96
CA ARG A 142 -3.32 -6.91 -12.82
C ARG A 142 -3.47 -6.01 -11.59
N ASP A 143 -3.50 -4.69 -11.77
CA ASP A 143 -3.65 -3.74 -10.66
C ASP A 143 -5.03 -3.78 -9.96
N LEU A 144 -6.01 -4.46 -10.56
CA LEU A 144 -7.37 -4.63 -10.02
C LEU A 144 -7.50 -5.90 -9.17
N MET A 145 -6.43 -6.70 -9.06
CA MET A 145 -6.43 -7.92 -8.26
C MET A 145 -6.63 -7.64 -6.77
N ILE A 146 -7.34 -8.56 -6.13
CA ILE A 146 -7.79 -8.42 -4.76
C ILE A 146 -6.70 -8.87 -3.80
N GLY A 147 -6.46 -8.05 -2.78
CA GLY A 147 -5.53 -8.36 -1.69
C GLY A 147 -6.10 -9.34 -0.67
N PRO A 148 -5.24 -9.97 0.14
CA PRO A 148 -5.67 -10.99 1.10
C PRO A 148 -6.43 -10.45 2.32
N SER A 149 -6.36 -9.14 2.57
CA SER A 149 -6.87 -8.48 3.79
C SER A 149 -8.38 -8.68 4.01
N TYR A 150 -9.18 -8.76 2.95
CA TYR A 150 -10.61 -9.05 3.02
C TYR A 150 -10.91 -10.36 3.76
N PHE A 151 -10.04 -11.37 3.59
CA PHE A 151 -10.22 -12.71 4.11
C PHE A 151 -9.41 -13.01 5.38
N MET A 152 -8.60 -12.06 5.85
CA MET A 152 -7.88 -12.16 7.14
C MET A 152 -8.79 -11.81 8.35
N LYS A 153 -10.02 -11.35 8.09
CA LYS A 153 -11.00 -11.02 9.12
C LYS A 153 -11.66 -12.29 9.69
N PRO A 154 -12.01 -12.35 10.99
CA PRO A 154 -12.73 -13.50 11.56
C PRO A 154 -14.06 -13.82 10.85
N ALA A 155 -14.70 -12.81 10.24
CA ALA A 155 -15.93 -13.00 9.47
C ALA A 155 -15.76 -13.92 8.25
N ALA A 156 -14.55 -14.00 7.68
CA ALA A 156 -14.28 -14.88 6.53
C ALA A 156 -14.31 -16.37 6.89
N GLN A 157 -14.25 -16.71 8.17
CA GLN A 157 -14.22 -18.09 8.68
C GLN A 157 -15.61 -18.70 8.88
N ASN A 158 -16.68 -17.96 8.59
CA ASN A 158 -18.02 -18.50 8.62
C ASN A 158 -18.77 -18.18 7.31
N PRO A 159 -19.64 -19.09 6.81
CA PRO A 159 -20.31 -18.90 5.52
C PRO A 159 -21.15 -17.62 5.42
N ALA A 160 -21.78 -17.18 6.52
CA ALA A 160 -22.58 -15.96 6.53
C ALA A 160 -21.73 -14.69 6.43
N GLY A 161 -20.58 -14.66 7.11
CA GLY A 161 -19.62 -13.57 7.07
C GLY A 161 -18.91 -13.51 5.72
N LEU A 162 -18.53 -14.65 5.15
CA LEU A 162 -17.99 -14.72 3.79
C LEU A 162 -18.98 -14.16 2.76
N ARG A 163 -20.26 -14.53 2.84
CA ARG A 163 -21.32 -13.94 2.00
C ARG A 163 -21.44 -12.43 2.17
N ARG A 164 -21.26 -11.91 3.39
CA ARG A 164 -21.29 -10.46 3.65
C ARG A 164 -20.09 -9.75 3.05
N ILE A 165 -18.88 -10.28 3.23
CA ILE A 165 -17.65 -9.75 2.61
C ILE A 165 -17.84 -9.70 1.09
N TRP A 166 -18.34 -10.79 0.49
CA TRP A 166 -18.59 -10.82 -0.95
C TRP A 166 -19.59 -9.77 -1.40
N LYS A 167 -20.76 -9.73 -0.77
CA LYS A 167 -21.87 -8.86 -1.17
C LYS A 167 -21.59 -7.37 -0.98
N TYR A 168 -20.93 -7.00 0.11
CA TYR A 168 -20.82 -5.61 0.55
C TYR A 168 -19.42 -5.01 0.37
N GLU A 169 -18.39 -5.83 0.17
CA GLU A 169 -17.02 -5.34 -0.03
C GLU A 169 -16.51 -5.69 -1.43
N LEU A 170 -16.54 -6.98 -1.82
CA LEU A 170 -15.92 -7.42 -3.08
C LEU A 170 -16.75 -7.09 -4.32
N MET A 171 -18.06 -7.41 -4.32
CA MET A 171 -18.91 -7.14 -5.49
C MET A 171 -18.98 -5.64 -5.82
N PRO A 172 -19.17 -4.72 -4.86
CA PRO A 172 -19.14 -3.28 -5.16
C PRO A 172 -17.79 -2.82 -5.71
N LEU A 173 -16.68 -3.32 -5.18
CA LEU A 173 -15.34 -3.02 -5.68
C LEU A 173 -15.16 -3.48 -7.13
N LEU A 174 -15.61 -4.70 -7.46
CA LEU A 174 -15.55 -5.24 -8.81
C LEU A 174 -16.50 -4.50 -9.77
N GLU A 175 -17.67 -4.06 -9.28
CA GLU A 175 -18.58 -3.18 -10.02
C GLU A 175 -17.92 -1.84 -10.38
N GLU A 176 -17.12 -1.26 -9.49
CA GLU A 176 -16.32 -0.06 -9.75
C GLU A 176 -15.19 -0.33 -10.75
N HIS A 177 -14.41 -1.38 -10.53
CA HIS A 177 -13.30 -1.78 -11.38
C HIS A 177 -13.71 -2.01 -12.84
N TYR A 178 -14.86 -2.65 -13.06
CA TYR A 178 -15.40 -2.98 -14.38
C TYR A 178 -16.53 -2.06 -14.83
N HIS A 179 -16.64 -0.87 -14.23
CA HIS A 179 -17.70 0.09 -14.55
C HIS A 179 -17.70 0.41 -16.05
N GLY A 180 -18.85 0.17 -16.70
CA GLY A 180 -19.02 0.37 -18.14
C GLY A 180 -18.43 -0.72 -19.04
N GLN A 181 -17.73 -1.72 -18.49
CA GLN A 181 -17.18 -2.86 -19.23
C GLN A 181 -18.04 -4.11 -19.11
N LEU A 182 -18.52 -4.40 -17.89
CA LEU A 182 -19.35 -5.57 -17.61
C LEU A 182 -20.69 -5.15 -17.00
N THR A 183 -21.74 -5.86 -17.37
CA THR A 183 -23.03 -5.75 -16.67
C THR A 183 -22.96 -6.44 -15.31
N ARG A 184 -23.87 -6.07 -14.41
CA ARG A 184 -23.98 -6.71 -13.09
C ARG A 184 -24.20 -8.22 -13.17
N ALA A 185 -24.95 -8.70 -14.17
CA ALA A 185 -25.17 -10.12 -14.39
C ALA A 185 -23.87 -10.84 -14.78
N GLN A 186 -23.09 -10.25 -15.70
CA GLN A 186 -21.78 -10.79 -16.10
C GLN A 186 -20.78 -10.78 -14.94
N LEU A 187 -20.78 -9.73 -14.11
CA LEU A 187 -19.97 -9.68 -12.89
C LEU A 187 -20.33 -10.80 -11.91
N GLN A 188 -21.63 -11.02 -11.67
CA GLN A 188 -22.09 -12.09 -10.80
C GLN A 188 -21.71 -13.47 -11.36
N GLU A 189 -21.83 -13.68 -12.67
CA GLU A 189 -21.44 -14.94 -13.32
C GLU A 189 -19.92 -15.18 -13.24
N ARG A 190 -19.13 -14.12 -13.41
CA ARG A 190 -17.66 -14.21 -13.42
C ARG A 190 -17.07 -14.35 -12.01
N PHE A 191 -17.55 -13.53 -11.07
CA PHE A 191 -16.94 -13.30 -9.76
C PHE A 191 -17.83 -13.64 -8.57
N GLY A 192 -19.05 -14.13 -8.79
CA GLY A 192 -19.97 -14.48 -7.72
C GLY A 192 -19.44 -15.61 -6.83
N LEU A 193 -19.68 -15.50 -5.52
CA LEU A 193 -19.21 -16.48 -4.53
C LEU A 193 -19.68 -17.90 -4.86
N ASP A 194 -20.96 -18.09 -5.16
CA ASP A 194 -21.52 -19.41 -5.45
C ASP A 194 -20.90 -20.00 -6.72
N GLN A 195 -20.70 -19.19 -7.76
CA GLN A 195 -20.04 -19.60 -9.00
C GLN A 195 -18.58 -20.03 -8.76
N LEU A 196 -17.85 -19.30 -7.92
CA LEU A 196 -16.46 -19.63 -7.59
C LEU A 196 -16.36 -20.89 -6.71
N LEU A 197 -17.28 -21.06 -5.75
CA LEU A 197 -17.37 -22.29 -4.96
C LEU A 197 -17.67 -23.51 -5.84
N GLU A 198 -18.60 -23.40 -6.79
CA GLU A 198 -18.87 -24.46 -7.75
C GLU A 198 -17.66 -24.80 -8.61
N ARG A 199 -16.89 -23.80 -9.06
CA ARG A 199 -15.65 -24.03 -9.84
C ARG A 199 -14.60 -24.76 -9.02
N LEU A 200 -14.47 -24.42 -7.73
CA LEU A 200 -13.54 -25.10 -6.83
C LEU A 200 -13.96 -26.55 -6.57
N ALA A 201 -15.26 -26.84 -6.43
CA ALA A 201 -15.76 -28.20 -6.21
C ALA A 201 -15.60 -29.13 -7.42
N ARG A 202 -15.38 -28.59 -8.62
CA ARG A 202 -15.17 -29.36 -9.87
C ARG A 202 -13.70 -29.65 -10.18
N ARG A 203 -12.76 -29.12 -9.39
CA ARG A 203 -11.31 -29.35 -9.51
C ARG A 203 -10.88 -30.46 -8.55
#